data_AF-A0A6J4VB33-F1
#
_entry.id   AF-A0A6J4VB33-F1
#
_cell.length_a   1.000
_cell.length_b   1.000
_cell.length_c   1.000
_cell.angle_alpha   90.00
_cell.angle_beta   90.00
_cell.angle_gamma   90.00
#
_symmetry.space_group_name_H-M   'P 1'
#
loop_
_entity.id
_entity.type
_entity.pdbx_description
1 polymer ?
#
loop_
_entity_poly.entity_id
_entity_poly.type
_entity_poly.pdbx_seq_one_letter_code
_entity_poly.pdbx_strand_id
1 'polypeptide(L)' 'MGRVAEARQCFERLLTQANNAGLYAEELDHTTGRHLGDFPRAFTHVALINAAISLERVEAAARRPAAPGR' A
#
# COMPACT_ATOMS: atom_id res chain seq x y z
N MET A 1 17.39 1.33 -3.21
CA MET A 1 17.12 1.14 -1.78
C MET A 1 16.11 2.18 -1.25
N GLY A 2 16.36 3.50 -1.35
CA GLY A 2 15.45 4.54 -0.81
C GLY A 2 13.98 4.48 -1.27
N ARG A 3 13.72 4.33 -2.58
CA ARG A 3 12.34 4.31 -3.12
C ARG A 3 11.45 3.17 -2.61
N VAL A 4 12.04 2.02 -2.23
CA VAL A 4 11.29 0.87 -1.72
C VAL A 4 10.86 1.12 -0.28
N ALA A 5 11.75 1.70 0.53
CA ALA A 5 11.45 2.10 1.90
C ALA A 5 10.38 3.20 1.94
N GLU A 6 10.45 4.20 1.05
CA GLU A 6 9.43 5.23 0.90
C GLU A 6 8.07 4.64 0.51
N ALA A 7 8.05 3.69 -0.43
CA ALA A 7 6.83 2.99 -0.83
C ALA A 7 6.21 2.19 0.34
N ARG A 8 7.04 1.51 1.15
CA ARG A 8 6.59 0.81 2.36
C ARG A 8 6.00 1.77 3.39
N GLN A 9 6.69 2.87 3.69
CA GLN A 9 6.18 3.88 4.63
C GLN A 9 4.86 4.49 4.15
N CYS A 10 4.73 4.76 2.85
CA CYS A 10 3.48 5.26 2.27
C CYS A 10 2.35 4.25 2.41
N PHE A 11 2.62 2.97 2.10
CA PHE A 11 1.64 1.90 2.24
C PHE A 11 1.21 1.71 3.69
N GLU A 12 2.13 1.72 4.65
CA GLU A 12 1.81 1.62 6.09
C GLU A 12 0.94 2.78 6.57
N ARG A 13 1.23 4.02 6.16
CA ARG A 13 0.38 5.17 6.47
C ARG A 13 -1.03 5.04 5.88
N LEU A 14 -1.15 4.46 4.69
CA LEU A 14 -2.45 4.21 4.07
C LEU A 14 -3.25 3.18 4.88
N LEU A 15 -2.59 2.15 5.42
CA LEU A 15 -3.23 1.14 6.26
C LEU A 15 -3.88 1.72 7.53
N THR A 16 -3.34 2.82 8.06
CA THR A 16 -3.90 3.48 9.25
C THR A 16 -5.18 4.26 8.94
N GLN A 17 -5.55 4.42 7.67
CA GLN A 17 -6.76 5.14 7.26
C GLN A 17 -7.99 4.24 7.20
N ALA A 18 -7.85 2.93 7.40
CA ALA A 18 -9.01 2.05 7.54
C ALA A 18 -9.91 2.51 8.69
N ASN A 19 -11.22 2.35 8.52
CA ASN A 19 -12.13 2.51 9.65
C ASN A 19 -12.00 1.34 10.65
N ASN A 20 -12.75 1.38 11.74
CA ASN A 20 -12.74 0.32 12.77
C ASN A 20 -13.08 -1.08 12.25
N ALA A 21 -13.71 -1.20 11.08
CA ALA A 21 -14.05 -2.46 10.44
C ALA A 21 -13.02 -2.89 9.37
N GLY A 22 -11.93 -2.14 9.18
CA GLY A 22 -10.91 -2.43 8.17
C GLY A 22 -11.28 -1.98 6.75
N LEU A 23 -12.32 -1.17 6.59
CA LEU A 23 -12.88 -0.80 5.28
C LEU A 23 -12.42 0.59 4.83
N TYR A 24 -12.41 0.78 3.51
CA TYR A 24 -12.04 2.03 2.81
C TYR A 24 -13.16 2.56 1.92
N ALA A 25 -13.26 3.89 1.83
CA ALA A 25 -14.07 4.58 0.82
C ALA A 25 -13.38 4.62 -0.54
N GLU A 26 -14.05 5.23 -1.53
CA GLU A 26 -13.48 5.54 -2.82
C GLU A 26 -12.27 6.48 -2.71
N GLU A 27 -12.38 7.52 -1.89
CA GLU A 27 -11.35 8.53 -1.72
C GLU A 27 -11.03 8.80 -0.25
N LEU A 28 -9.83 9.32 -0.02
CA LEU A 28 -9.39 9.83 1.28
C LEU A 28 -8.98 11.28 1.12
N ASP A 29 -9.49 12.12 2.01
CA ASP A 29 -9.02 13.48 2.15
C ASP A 29 -7.55 13.47 2.59
N HIS A 30 -6.67 14.03 1.77
CA HIS A 30 -5.22 14.00 1.99
C HIS A 30 -4.75 14.79 3.22
N THR A 31 -5.57 15.72 3.72
CA THR A 31 -5.22 16.56 4.88
C THR A 31 -5.75 15.96 6.18
N THR A 32 -6.97 15.43 6.14
CA THR A 32 -7.72 15.02 7.34
C THR A 32 -7.85 13.51 7.48
N GLY A 33 -7.58 12.73 6.43
CA GLY A 33 -7.80 11.28 6.40
C GLY A 33 -9.28 10.89 6.31
N ARG A 34 -10.19 11.86 6.12
CA ARG A 34 -11.62 11.58 6.06
C ARG A 34 -11.96 10.80 4.80
N HIS A 35 -12.80 9.79 4.96
CA HIS A 35 -13.37 9.01 3.86
C HIS A 35 -14.33 9.88 3.04
N LEU A 36 -14.14 9.89 1.73
CA LEU A 36 -14.92 10.65 0.77
C LEU A 36 -15.50 9.71 -0.30
N GLY A 37 -16.67 10.07 -0.84
CA GLY A 37 -17.35 9.29 -1.87
C GLY A 37 -18.01 8.02 -1.32
N ASP A 38 -18.15 7.03 -2.19
CA ASP A 38 -18.86 5.80 -1.86
C ASP A 38 -18.13 4.97 -0.79
N PHE A 39 -18.90 4.46 0.16
CA PHE A 39 -18.38 3.67 1.27
C PHE A 39 -19.26 2.44 1.57
N PRO A 40 -18.69 1.22 1.68
CA PRO A 40 -17.31 0.84 1.31
C PRO A 40 -17.17 0.62 -0.21
N ARG A 41 -16.01 0.98 -0.79
CA ARG A 41 -15.76 0.76 -2.23
C ARG A 41 -14.86 -0.46 -2.45
N ALA A 42 -15.40 -1.52 -3.04
CA ALA A 42 -14.67 -2.77 -3.29
C ALA A 42 -13.40 -2.56 -4.14
N PHE A 43 -13.45 -1.69 -5.15
CA PHE A 43 -12.29 -1.40 -6.01
C PHE A 43 -11.10 -0.82 -5.24
N THR A 44 -11.33 0.02 -4.22
CA THR A 44 -10.25 0.54 -3.37
C THR A 44 -9.51 -0.60 -2.66
N HIS A 45 -10.24 -1.62 -2.19
CA HIS A 45 -9.66 -2.77 -1.52
C HIS A 45 -8.85 -3.64 -2.49
N VAL A 46 -9.36 -3.84 -3.71
CA VAL A 46 -8.62 -4.56 -4.77
C VAL A 46 -7.32 -3.83 -5.12
N ALA A 47 -7.36 -2.50 -5.24
CA ALA A 47 -6.18 -1.68 -5.47
C ALA A 47 -5.16 -1.80 -4.33
N LEU A 48 -5.62 -1.80 -3.08
CA LEU A 48 -4.76 -1.98 -1.89
C LEU A 48 -4.07 -3.35 -1.87
N ILE A 49 -4.79 -4.43 -2.21
CA ILE A 49 -4.23 -5.78 -2.32
C ILE A 49 -3.15 -5.83 -3.41
N ASN A 50 -3.44 -5.25 -4.58
CA ASN A 50 -2.49 -5.20 -5.69
C ASN A 50 -1.23 -4.40 -5.34
N ALA A 51 -1.38 -3.31 -4.59
CA ALA A 51 -0.26 -2.53 -4.07
C ALA A 51 0.60 -3.36 -3.10
N ALA A 52 -0.02 -4.12 -2.19
CA ALA A 52 0.69 -5.00 -1.26
C ALA A 52 1.52 -6.07 -2.00
N ILE A 53 0.91 -6.75 -2.98
CA ILE A 53 1.59 -7.75 -3.82
C ILE A 53 2.77 -7.13 -4.58
N SER A 54 2.56 -5.94 -5.14
CA SER A 54 3.60 -5.24 -5.91
C SER A 54 4.77 -4.82 -5.03
N LEU A 55 4.49 -4.31 -3.83
CA LEU A 55 5.51 -3.93 -2.86
C LEU A 55 6.34 -5.14 -2.42
N GLU A 56 5.70 -6.25 -2.08
CA GLU A 56 6.40 -7.48 -1.68
C GLU A 56 7.32 -8.01 -2.78
N ARG A 57 6.87 -7.98 -4.05
CA ARG A 57 7.71 -8.39 -5.19
C ARG A 57 8.98 -7.54 -5.32
N VAL A 58 8.86 -6.24 -5.15
CA VAL A 58 9.99 -5.31 -5.25
C VAL A 58 10.95 -5.49 -4.08
N GLU A 59 10.43 -5.67 -2.87
CA GLU A 59 11.25 -5.95 -1.68
C GLU A 59 11.96 -7.29 -1.77
N ALA A 60 11.29 -8.34 -2.23
CA ALA A 60 11.89 -9.65 -2.46
C ALA A 60 13.04 -9.57 -3.48
N ALA A 61 12.86 -8.81 -4.56
CA ALA A 61 13.91 -8.56 -5.54
C ALA A 61 15.11 -7.81 -4.92
N ALA A 62 14.85 -6.84 -4.04
CA ALA A 62 15.90 -6.09 -3.35
C ALA A 62 16.65 -6.92 -2.30
N ARG A 63 16.01 -7.93 -1.69
CA ARG A 63 16.62 -8.85 -0.72
C ARG A 63 17.47 -9.95 -1.37
N ARG A 64 17.25 -10.25 -2.66
CA ARG A 64 17.98 -11.32 -3.32
C ARG A 64 19.45 -10.92 -3.47
N PRO A 65 20.41 -11.67 -2.89
CA PRO A 65 21.82 -11.37 -3.08
C PRO A 65 22.18 -11.47 -4.56
N ALA A 66 23.11 -10.62 -5.02
CA ALA A 66 23.68 -10.76 -6.35
C ALA A 66 24.24 -12.18 -6.45
N ALA A 67 23.78 -12.95 -7.45
CA ALA A 67 24.29 -14.29 -7.67
C ALA A 67 25.83 -14.21 -7.82
N PRO A 68 26.62 -15.04 -7.13
CA PRO A 68 28.05 -15.07 -7.36
C PRO A 68 28.28 -15.35 -8.85
N GLY A 69 29.09 -14.48 -9.47
CA GLY A 69 29.43 -14.57 -10.89
C GLY A 69 29.98 -15.94 -11.22
N ARG A 70 29.53 -16.49 -12.35
CA ARG A 70 30.05 -17.72 -12.94
C ARG A 70 31.53 -17.61 -13.24
#